data_AF-A0A5C6LNK1-F1
#
_entry.id   AF-A0A5C6LNK1-F1
#
_cell.length_a   1.000
_cell.length_b   1.000
_cell.length_c   1.000
_cell.angle_alpha   90.00
_cell.angle_beta   90.00
_cell.angle_gamma   90.00
#
_symmetry.space_group_name_H-M   'P 1'
#
loop_
_entity.id
_entity.type
_entity.pdbx_description
1 polymer ?
#
loop_
_entity_poly.entity_id
_entity_poly.type
_entity_poly.pdbx_seq_one_letter_code
_entity_poly.pdbx_strand_id
1 'polypeptide(L)'
;MIAEGRVYFGKNNDGIPQRVVYDFESKGQPTSNYWDNVASNKEGKKEVLDLFEDNLFDTPKPTALIIRLLKLAVADDDIILDFFSGSSSTAHAVIKFNIETHNKCKFIMVQLPEPCDNNSEAYKAGYKNIADISSERIRRVIKKIEEERSNAQEQEVIPVDLGFKFFKLSPSNFKIWRTGDITEEIWCNS
;
A
#
# COMPACT_ATOMS: atom_id res chain seq x y z
N MET A 1 -0.69 0.26 42.52
CA MET A 1 -0.80 -1.15 42.08
C MET A 1 -1.73 -1.99 43.00
N ILE A 2 -1.34 -2.34 44.23
CA ILE A 2 -2.20 -3.14 45.14
C ILE A 2 -3.42 -2.34 45.61
N ALA A 3 -3.22 -1.08 46.04
CA ALA A 3 -4.29 -0.17 46.44
C ALA A 3 -5.24 0.23 45.30
N GLU A 4 -4.88 -0.05 44.04
CA GLU A 4 -5.66 0.25 42.84
C GLU A 4 -6.41 -0.99 42.30
N GLY A 5 -6.34 -2.14 42.98
CA GLY A 5 -6.98 -3.37 42.51
C GLY A 5 -6.34 -4.01 41.27
N ARG A 6 -5.13 -3.58 40.87
CA ARG A 6 -4.46 -3.99 39.63
C ARG A 6 -3.61 -5.27 39.75
N VAL A 7 -3.75 -6.00 40.86
CA VAL A 7 -3.00 -7.24 41.11
C VAL A 7 -3.97 -8.33 41.57
N TYR A 8 -3.98 -9.45 40.86
CA TYR A 8 -4.77 -10.63 41.19
C TYR A 8 -3.85 -11.74 41.70
N PHE A 9 -4.14 -12.28 42.89
CA PHE A 9 -3.30 -13.25 43.59
C PHE A 9 -3.80 -14.70 43.51
N GLY A 10 -4.81 -14.97 42.67
CA GLY A 10 -5.46 -16.28 42.59
C GLY A 10 -6.47 -16.52 43.73
N LYS A 11 -7.32 -17.54 43.58
CA LYS A 11 -8.41 -17.83 44.54
C LYS A 11 -7.93 -18.17 45.96
N ASN A 12 -6.73 -18.73 46.10
CA ASN A 12 -6.18 -19.21 47.37
C ASN A 12 -4.92 -18.44 47.82
N ASN A 13 -4.59 -17.30 47.19
CA ASN A 13 -3.36 -16.52 47.47
C ASN A 13 -2.02 -17.24 47.24
N ASP A 14 -2.03 -18.49 46.77
CA ASP A 14 -0.83 -19.29 46.44
C ASP A 14 -0.35 -19.08 45.00
N GLY A 15 -1.06 -18.27 44.21
CA GLY A 15 -0.76 -18.03 42.79
C GLY A 15 0.29 -16.94 42.59
N ILE A 16 1.07 -17.06 41.51
CA ILE A 16 1.97 -15.98 41.07
C ILE A 16 1.10 -14.73 40.81
N PRO A 17 1.41 -13.57 41.42
CA PRO A 17 0.62 -12.36 41.23
C PRO A 17 0.54 -11.96 39.76
N GLN A 18 -0.67 -11.78 39.24
CA GLN A 18 -0.92 -11.37 37.86
C GLN A 18 -1.38 -9.92 37.82
N ARG A 19 -0.87 -9.17 36.83
CA ARG A 19 -1.34 -7.80 36.57
C ARG A 19 -2.72 -7.86 35.94
N VAL A 20 -3.71 -7.22 36.55
CA VAL A 20 -5.03 -7.02 35.97
C VAL A 20 -4.97 -5.77 35.10
N VAL A 21 -5.27 -5.93 33.81
CA VAL A 21 -5.48 -4.82 32.88
C VAL A 21 -6.94 -4.88 32.47
N TYR A 22 -7.70 -3.83 32.77
CA TYR A 22 -9.09 -3.74 32.33
C TYR A 22 -9.15 -3.48 30.83
N ASP A 23 -10.18 -4.00 30.18
CA ASP A 23 -10.31 -3.95 28.72
C ASP A 23 -10.27 -2.51 28.16
N PHE A 24 -10.93 -1.57 28.85
CA PHE A 24 -10.90 -0.14 28.49
C PHE A 24 -9.52 0.54 28.65
N GLU A 25 -8.60 -0.05 29.42
CA GLU A 25 -7.22 0.43 29.58
C GLU A 25 -6.25 -0.30 28.64
N SER A 26 -6.71 -1.38 28.01
CA SER A 26 -5.89 -2.20 27.13
C SER A 26 -5.56 -1.43 25.85
N LYS A 27 -4.31 -1.00 25.72
CA LYS A 27 -3.78 -0.39 24.49
C LYS A 27 -3.48 -1.41 23.38
N GLY A 28 -3.97 -2.64 23.52
CA GLY A 28 -3.60 -3.78 22.69
C GLY A 28 -2.19 -4.31 22.98
N GLN A 29 -1.79 -5.34 22.25
CA GLN A 29 -0.44 -5.90 22.31
C GLN A 29 0.43 -5.26 21.22
N PRO A 30 1.69 -4.87 21.52
CA PRO A 30 2.64 -4.46 20.50
C PRO A 30 2.77 -5.56 19.44
N THR A 31 2.78 -5.17 18.17
CA THR A 31 2.92 -6.13 17.06
C THR A 31 4.28 -6.83 17.13
N SER A 32 4.31 -8.14 16.83
CA SER A 32 5.55 -8.90 16.65
C SER A 32 6.36 -8.32 15.47
N ASN A 33 7.69 -8.48 15.52
CA ASN A 33 8.59 -8.19 14.40
C ASN A 33 8.67 -9.32 13.36
N TYR A 34 8.13 -10.49 13.68
CA TYR A 34 8.06 -11.65 12.80
C TYR A 34 6.60 -11.90 12.39
N TRP A 35 6.35 -11.89 11.09
CA TRP A 35 5.02 -12.06 10.47
C TRP A 35 5.01 -13.28 9.57
N ASP A 36 4.51 -14.40 10.09
CA ASP A 36 4.33 -15.67 9.36
C ASP A 36 2.91 -15.87 8.83
N ASN A 37 1.96 -15.06 9.31
CA ASN A 37 0.54 -15.12 8.99
C ASN A 37 0.08 -14.02 8.02
N VAL A 38 0.99 -13.56 7.15
CA VAL A 38 0.70 -12.52 6.15
C VAL A 38 0.78 -13.11 4.75
N ALA A 39 -0.03 -12.56 3.86
CA ALA A 39 -0.15 -12.96 2.47
C ALA A 39 1.18 -13.28 1.78
N SER A 40 1.18 -14.35 1.01
CA SER A 40 2.36 -14.86 0.31
C SER A 40 2.62 -14.17 -1.03
N ASN A 41 3.82 -14.33 -1.58
CA ASN A 41 4.13 -13.88 -2.96
C ASN A 41 3.18 -14.48 -4.01
N LYS A 42 2.59 -15.65 -3.74
CA LYS A 42 1.61 -16.28 -4.63
C LYS A 42 0.32 -15.46 -4.71
N GLU A 43 -0.11 -14.89 -3.58
CA GLU A 43 -1.29 -14.01 -3.55
C GLU A 43 -1.04 -12.71 -4.29
N GLY A 44 0.14 -12.10 -4.12
CA GLY A 44 0.53 -10.92 -4.90
C GLY A 44 0.48 -11.16 -6.41
N LYS A 45 1.01 -12.31 -6.87
CA LYS A 45 0.92 -12.71 -8.29
C LYS A 45 -0.52 -12.92 -8.73
N LYS A 46 -1.31 -13.62 -7.91
CA LYS A 46 -2.73 -13.86 -8.21
C LYS A 46 -3.50 -12.55 -8.39
N GLU A 47 -3.27 -11.55 -7.53
CA GLU A 47 -3.92 -10.23 -7.69
C GLU A 47 -3.57 -9.55 -9.02
N VAL A 48 -2.34 -9.71 -9.53
CA VAL A 48 -1.95 -9.18 -10.85
C VAL A 48 -2.67 -9.95 -11.95
N LEU A 49 -2.66 -11.30 -11.90
CA LEU A 49 -3.37 -12.12 -12.87
C LEU A 49 -4.88 -11.80 -12.90
N ASP A 50 -5.52 -11.64 -11.74
CA ASP A 50 -6.95 -11.34 -11.64
C ASP A 50 -7.32 -9.97 -12.24
N LEU A 51 -6.35 -9.05 -12.36
CA LEU A 51 -6.55 -7.71 -12.94
C LEU A 51 -6.14 -7.64 -14.41
N PHE A 52 -5.11 -8.38 -14.81
CA PHE A 52 -4.49 -8.26 -16.13
C PHE A 52 -4.72 -9.45 -17.04
N GLU A 53 -5.24 -10.56 -16.51
CA GLU A 53 -5.34 -11.87 -17.17
C GLU A 53 -3.98 -12.44 -17.62
N ASP A 54 -2.89 -11.78 -17.24
CA ASP A 54 -1.52 -12.12 -17.58
C ASP A 54 -0.55 -11.66 -16.48
N ASN A 55 0.65 -12.23 -16.45
CA ASN A 55 1.67 -11.95 -15.45
C ASN A 55 2.56 -10.78 -15.87
N LEU A 56 2.06 -9.55 -15.72
CA LEU A 56 2.80 -8.34 -16.10
C LEU A 56 3.86 -7.89 -15.09
N PHE A 57 3.95 -8.55 -13.93
CA PHE A 57 4.92 -8.26 -12.88
C PHE A 57 5.42 -9.54 -12.22
N ASP A 58 6.74 -9.67 -12.06
CA ASP A 58 7.34 -10.88 -11.51
C ASP A 58 7.11 -11.06 -10.01
N THR A 59 7.18 -9.98 -9.24
CA THR A 59 7.18 -10.02 -7.77
C THR A 59 6.37 -8.87 -7.15
N PRO A 60 5.08 -8.73 -7.50
CA PRO A 60 4.21 -7.75 -6.85
C PRO A 60 4.10 -8.03 -5.35
N LYS A 61 4.20 -6.98 -4.52
CA LYS A 61 3.91 -7.08 -3.09
C LYS A 61 2.42 -7.44 -2.90
N PRO A 62 2.06 -8.39 -2.03
CA PRO A 62 0.65 -8.71 -1.78
C PRO A 62 -0.04 -7.56 -1.03
N THR A 63 -1.28 -7.22 -1.42
CA THR A 63 -1.99 -6.08 -0.80
C THR A 63 -2.26 -6.27 0.68
N ALA A 64 -2.53 -7.50 1.12
CA ALA A 64 -2.79 -7.81 2.52
C ALA A 64 -1.60 -7.50 3.46
N LEU A 65 -0.35 -7.62 2.98
CA LEU A 65 0.83 -7.18 3.73
C LEU A 65 0.80 -5.66 3.96
N ILE A 66 0.43 -4.91 2.93
CA ILE A 66 0.39 -3.44 3.00
C ILE A 66 -0.80 -3.01 3.85
N ILE A 67 -1.98 -3.62 3.71
CA ILE A 67 -3.14 -3.35 4.57
C ILE A 67 -2.81 -3.60 6.04
N ARG A 68 -2.02 -4.65 6.34
CA ARG A 68 -1.54 -4.89 7.70
C ARG A 68 -0.66 -3.76 8.22
N LEU A 69 0.25 -3.24 7.39
CA LEU A 69 1.07 -2.07 7.72
C LEU A 69 0.20 -0.82 7.95
N LEU A 70 -0.78 -0.56 7.09
CA LEU A 70 -1.70 0.57 7.22
C LEU A 70 -2.47 0.50 8.55
N LYS A 71 -3.03 -0.66 8.90
CA LYS A 71 -3.75 -0.89 10.17
C LYS A 71 -2.90 -0.64 11.42
N LEU A 72 -1.57 -0.67 11.31
CA LEU A 72 -0.65 -0.44 12.43
C LEU A 72 -0.16 1.00 12.53
N ALA A 73 -0.08 1.72 11.42
CA ALA A 73 0.68 2.96 11.33
C ALA A 73 -0.13 4.17 10.84
N VAL A 74 -1.35 3.98 10.34
CA VAL A 74 -2.11 5.01 9.63
C VAL A 74 -3.37 5.40 10.40
N ALA A 75 -3.59 6.70 10.51
CA ALA A 75 -4.81 7.32 11.02
C ALA A 75 -5.70 7.82 9.86
N ASP A 76 -6.91 8.27 10.18
CA ASP A 76 -7.81 8.82 9.16
C ASP A 76 -7.21 10.08 8.51
N ASP A 77 -7.49 10.25 7.21
CA ASP A 77 -7.02 11.35 6.33
C ASP A 77 -5.49 11.50 6.16
N ASP A 78 -4.70 10.51 6.57
CA ASP A 78 -3.24 10.48 6.32
C ASP A 78 -2.88 10.37 4.83
N ILE A 79 -1.64 10.77 4.48
CA ILE A 79 -1.08 10.65 3.14
C ILE A 79 -0.01 9.56 3.11
N ILE A 80 -0.21 8.55 2.28
CA ILE A 80 0.72 7.44 2.06
C ILE A 80 1.61 7.74 0.84
N LEU A 81 2.92 7.80 1.04
CA LEU A 81 3.91 7.98 -0.03
C LEU A 81 4.66 6.67 -0.29
N ASP A 82 4.71 6.25 -1.55
CA ASP A 82 5.58 5.17 -2.02
C ASP A 82 6.37 5.65 -3.23
N PHE A 83 7.68 5.83 -3.04
CA PHE A 83 8.58 6.31 -4.08
C PHE A 83 9.24 5.19 -4.89
N PHE A 84 8.92 3.92 -4.56
CA PHE A 84 9.30 2.73 -5.30
C PHE A 84 8.05 1.90 -5.58
N SER A 85 7.03 2.56 -6.15
CA SER A 85 5.70 1.99 -6.23
C SER A 85 5.64 0.70 -7.03
N GLY A 86 6.51 0.50 -8.03
CA GLY A 86 6.62 -0.73 -8.82
C GLY A 86 5.28 -1.09 -9.43
N SER A 87 4.71 -2.23 -9.00
CA SER A 87 3.36 -2.63 -9.43
C SER A 87 2.22 -1.79 -8.86
N SER A 88 2.46 -0.85 -7.95
CA SER A 88 1.45 -0.04 -7.26
C SER A 88 0.50 -0.85 -6.37
N SER A 89 1.02 -1.90 -5.74
CA SER A 89 0.31 -2.62 -4.68
C SER A 89 -0.08 -1.71 -3.50
N THR A 90 0.70 -0.67 -3.21
CA THR A 90 0.40 0.29 -2.13
C THR A 90 -0.87 1.08 -2.42
N ALA A 91 -1.03 1.63 -3.62
CA ALA A 91 -2.27 2.32 -4.02
C ALA A 91 -3.48 1.37 -3.96
N HIS A 92 -3.35 0.15 -4.47
CA HIS A 92 -4.41 -0.88 -4.39
C HIS A 92 -4.80 -1.16 -2.92
N ALA A 93 -3.81 -1.32 -2.03
CA ALA A 93 -4.04 -1.54 -0.61
C ALA A 93 -4.72 -0.36 0.08
N VAL A 94 -4.33 0.88 -0.22
CA VAL A 94 -4.95 2.09 0.35
C VAL A 94 -6.41 2.20 -0.07
N ILE A 95 -6.73 1.96 -1.35
CA ILE A 95 -8.12 1.97 -1.84
C ILE A 95 -8.97 0.94 -1.06
N LYS A 96 -8.49 -0.30 -0.93
CA LYS A 96 -9.17 -1.35 -0.15
C LYS A 96 -9.33 -0.94 1.32
N PHE A 97 -8.26 -0.42 1.93
CA PHE A 97 -8.26 0.01 3.32
C PHE A 97 -9.29 1.12 3.58
N ASN A 98 -9.38 2.13 2.73
CA ASN A 98 -10.38 3.20 2.83
C ASN A 98 -11.81 2.65 2.75
N ILE A 99 -12.06 1.66 1.89
CA ILE A 99 -13.37 1.02 1.76
C ILE A 99 -13.71 0.21 3.03
N GLU A 100 -12.78 -0.60 3.52
CA GLU A 100 -12.97 -1.47 4.70
C GLU A 100 -13.16 -0.68 6.00
N THR A 101 -12.47 0.46 6.14
CA THR A 101 -12.38 1.20 7.41
C THR A 101 -13.10 2.54 7.38
N HIS A 102 -13.69 2.92 6.24
CA HIS A 102 -14.29 4.23 5.99
C HIS A 102 -13.33 5.42 6.19
N ASN A 103 -12.02 5.16 6.08
CA ASN A 103 -10.98 6.19 6.11
C ASN A 103 -10.91 6.96 4.78
N LYS A 104 -10.29 8.13 4.84
CA LYS A 104 -10.10 9.05 3.70
C LYS A 104 -8.63 9.23 3.32
N CYS A 105 -7.82 8.22 3.57
CA CYS A 105 -6.39 8.31 3.35
C CYS A 105 -6.08 8.52 1.86
N LYS A 106 -5.11 9.37 1.57
CA LYS A 106 -4.66 9.68 0.20
C LYS A 106 -3.36 8.96 -0.08
N PHE A 107 -3.04 8.74 -1.35
CA PHE A 107 -1.76 8.14 -1.73
C PHE A 107 -1.03 8.95 -2.80
N ILE A 108 0.30 8.90 -2.77
CA ILE A 108 1.20 9.47 -3.78
C ILE A 108 2.17 8.38 -4.19
N MET A 109 2.06 7.89 -5.42
CA MET A 109 2.96 6.89 -6.00
C MET A 109 3.96 7.57 -6.92
N VAL A 110 5.25 7.26 -6.75
CA VAL A 110 6.30 7.66 -7.70
C VAL A 110 6.86 6.39 -8.34
N GLN A 111 7.01 6.43 -9.66
CA GLN A 111 7.59 5.35 -10.46
C GLN A 111 8.43 5.96 -11.58
N LEU A 112 9.65 5.46 -11.74
CA LEU A 112 10.46 5.79 -12.91
C LEU A 112 9.88 5.11 -14.15
N PRO A 113 9.89 5.77 -15.32
CA PRO A 113 9.42 5.20 -16.58
C PRO A 113 10.48 4.22 -17.15
N GLU A 114 10.83 3.20 -16.38
CA GLU A 114 11.76 2.15 -16.77
C GLU A 114 11.17 1.33 -17.93
N PRO A 115 11.88 1.21 -19.06
CA PRO A 115 11.35 0.51 -20.23
C PRO A 115 11.11 -0.97 -19.92
N CYS A 116 10.04 -1.52 -20.47
CA CYS A 116 9.78 -2.95 -20.37
C CYS A 116 10.78 -3.73 -21.24
N ASP A 117 11.17 -4.94 -20.80
CA ASP A 117 11.93 -5.87 -21.64
C ASP A 117 11.09 -6.25 -22.87
N ASN A 118 11.66 -6.18 -24.07
CA ASN A 118 11.02 -6.52 -25.34
C ASN A 118 10.42 -7.94 -25.35
N ASN A 119 10.96 -8.86 -24.55
CA ASN A 119 10.48 -10.23 -24.45
C ASN A 119 9.40 -10.43 -23.36
N SER A 120 9.15 -9.43 -22.52
CA SER A 120 8.18 -9.51 -21.42
C SER A 120 6.73 -9.54 -21.91
N GLU A 121 5.85 -10.17 -21.14
CA GLU A 121 4.40 -10.13 -21.39
C GLU A 121 3.85 -8.70 -21.33
N ALA A 122 4.43 -7.84 -20.47
CA ALA A 122 4.11 -6.43 -20.42
C ALA A 122 4.35 -5.70 -21.75
N TYR A 123 5.48 -5.97 -22.40
CA TYR A 123 5.77 -5.38 -23.70
C TYR A 123 4.83 -5.91 -24.78
N LYS A 124 4.54 -7.22 -24.79
CA LYS A 124 3.57 -7.83 -25.72
C LYS A 124 2.14 -7.29 -25.53
N ALA A 125 1.77 -6.97 -24.30
CA ALA A 125 0.49 -6.33 -23.96
C ALA A 125 0.44 -4.82 -24.32
N GLY A 126 1.53 -4.26 -24.86
CA GLY A 126 1.58 -2.89 -25.36
C GLY A 126 2.05 -1.84 -24.36
N TYR A 127 2.53 -2.25 -23.17
CA TYR A 127 3.09 -1.32 -22.19
C TYR A 127 4.54 -0.98 -22.52
N LYS A 128 4.85 0.33 -22.53
CA LYS A 128 6.19 0.82 -22.89
C LYS A 128 7.14 0.78 -21.69
N ASN A 129 6.63 1.08 -20.51
CA ASN A 129 7.40 1.20 -19.29
C ASN A 129 6.60 0.77 -18.06
N ILE A 130 7.30 0.54 -16.95
CA ILE A 130 6.72 0.09 -15.68
C ILE A 130 5.70 1.10 -15.13
N ALA A 131 5.92 2.40 -15.29
CA ALA A 131 5.00 3.44 -14.83
C ALA A 131 3.63 3.37 -15.53
N ASP A 132 3.60 2.97 -16.81
CA ASP A 132 2.35 2.76 -17.55
C ASP A 132 1.56 1.59 -16.92
N ILE A 133 2.21 0.45 -16.64
CA ILE A 133 1.57 -0.73 -16.01
C ILE A 133 1.10 -0.41 -14.58
N SER A 134 1.93 0.31 -13.81
CA SER A 134 1.61 0.83 -12.48
C SER A 134 0.31 1.63 -12.49
N SER A 135 0.22 2.65 -13.35
CA SER A 135 -0.97 3.49 -13.47
C SER A 135 -2.19 2.68 -13.92
N GLU A 136 -1.98 1.69 -14.79
CA GLU A 136 -3.04 0.84 -15.30
C GLU A 136 -3.58 -0.11 -14.24
N ARG A 137 -2.75 -0.65 -13.35
CA ARG A 137 -3.23 -1.45 -12.21
C ARG A 137 -4.19 -0.63 -11.36
N ILE A 138 -3.85 0.64 -11.08
CA ILE A 138 -4.72 1.52 -10.30
C ILE A 138 -6.06 1.72 -11.01
N ARG A 139 -6.06 2.01 -12.32
CA ARG A 139 -7.30 2.14 -13.12
C ARG A 139 -8.17 0.89 -13.06
N ARG A 140 -7.57 -0.29 -13.24
CA ARG A 140 -8.30 -1.56 -13.24
C ARG A 140 -8.87 -1.91 -11.87
N VAL A 141 -8.14 -1.61 -10.80
CA VAL A 141 -8.64 -1.76 -9.42
C VAL A 141 -9.86 -0.87 -9.19
N ILE A 142 -9.78 0.41 -9.57
CA ILE A 142 -10.91 1.35 -9.43
C ILE A 142 -12.11 0.85 -10.23
N LYS A 143 -11.91 0.52 -11.51
CA LYS A 143 -12.97 0.02 -12.37
C LYS A 143 -13.65 -1.23 -11.80
N LYS A 144 -12.86 -2.19 -11.30
CA LYS A 144 -13.38 -3.41 -10.67
C LYS A 144 -14.25 -3.09 -9.45
N ILE A 145 -13.81 -2.16 -8.60
CA ILE A 145 -14.57 -1.72 -7.42
C ILE A 145 -15.86 -1.00 -7.82
N GLU A 146 -15.83 -0.16 -8.86
CA GLU A 146 -17.02 0.52 -9.38
C GLU A 146 -18.04 -0.48 -9.94
N GLU A 147 -17.59 -1.51 -10.66
CA GLU A 147 -18.43 -2.60 -11.17
C GLU A 147 -19.03 -3.43 -10.03
N GLU A 148 -18.22 -3.81 -9.03
CA GLU A 148 -18.67 -4.54 -7.84
C GLU A 148 -19.74 -3.75 -7.06
N ARG A 149 -19.54 -2.43 -6.90
CA ARG A 149 -20.50 -1.53 -6.23
C ARG A 149 -21.78 -1.34 -7.05
N SER A 150 -21.70 -1.27 -8.37
CA SER A 150 -22.87 -1.12 -9.24
C SER A 150 -23.76 -2.37 -9.26
N ASN A 151 -23.16 -3.54 -9.07
CA ASN A 151 -23.86 -4.82 -9.03
C ASN A 151 -24.42 -5.17 -7.63
N ALA A 152 -23.96 -4.51 -6.57
CA ALA A 152 -24.45 -4.72 -5.22
C ALA A 152 -25.83 -4.05 -5.05
N GLN A 153 -26.89 -4.85 -4.86
CA GLN A 153 -28.24 -4.34 -4.57
C GLN A 153 -28.29 -3.66 -3.20
N GLU A 154 -28.78 -2.40 -3.18
CA GLU A 154 -29.32 -1.65 -2.02
C GLU A 154 -28.55 -1.79 -0.68
N GLN A 155 -27.22 -1.70 -0.70
CA GLN A 155 -26.47 -1.29 0.48
C GLN A 155 -26.21 0.20 0.44
N GLU A 156 -26.20 0.84 1.62
CA GLU A 156 -25.83 2.23 1.80
C GLU A 156 -24.36 2.40 1.35
N VAL A 157 -24.16 2.73 0.07
CA VAL A 157 -22.82 2.90 -0.50
C VAL A 157 -22.25 4.20 0.05
N ILE A 158 -21.40 4.08 1.07
CA ILE A 158 -20.65 5.21 1.58
C ILE A 158 -19.80 5.77 0.42
N PRO A 159 -19.90 7.08 0.13
CA PRO A 159 -19.06 7.72 -0.87
C PRO A 159 -17.59 7.55 -0.52
N VAL A 160 -16.82 6.97 -1.44
CA VAL A 160 -15.36 6.82 -1.30
C VAL A 160 -14.72 7.51 -2.49
N ASP A 161 -13.66 8.29 -2.23
CA ASP A 161 -12.84 8.86 -3.30
C ASP A 161 -11.97 7.76 -3.90
N LEU A 162 -12.29 7.37 -5.13
CA LEU A 162 -11.54 6.38 -5.91
C LEU A 162 -10.66 7.05 -6.98
N GLY A 163 -10.74 8.37 -7.14
CA GLY A 163 -10.03 9.08 -8.20
C GLY A 163 -8.52 9.12 -7.97
N PHE A 164 -7.75 9.11 -9.06
CA PHE A 164 -6.34 9.47 -9.00
C PHE A 164 -5.95 10.33 -10.21
N LYS A 165 -4.88 11.10 -10.05
CA LYS A 165 -4.28 11.91 -11.12
C LYS A 165 -2.93 11.33 -11.48
N PHE A 166 -2.62 11.30 -12.77
CA PHE A 166 -1.35 10.81 -13.28
C PHE A 166 -0.55 11.98 -13.86
N PHE A 167 0.64 12.20 -13.31
CA PHE A 167 1.53 13.29 -13.72
C PHE A 167 2.83 12.72 -14.30
N LYS A 168 3.41 13.44 -15.25
CA LYS A 168 4.74 13.14 -15.80
C LYS A 168 5.66 14.32 -15.54
N LEU A 169 6.92 14.04 -15.26
CA LEU A 169 7.94 15.08 -15.21
C LEU A 169 8.19 15.57 -16.63
N SER A 170 8.19 16.89 -16.78
CA SER A 170 8.58 17.58 -18.01
C SER A 170 9.89 18.31 -17.76
N PRO A 171 10.75 18.48 -18.78
CA PRO A 171 11.87 19.39 -18.70
C PRO A 171 11.43 20.77 -18.21
N SER A 172 12.29 21.38 -17.40
CA SER A 172 12.09 22.70 -16.85
C SER A 172 12.14 23.77 -17.93
N ASN A 173 11.19 24.72 -17.92
CA ASN A 173 11.25 25.92 -18.76
C ASN A 173 12.25 26.98 -18.23
N PHE A 174 12.93 26.70 -17.12
CA PHE A 174 13.95 27.60 -16.58
C PHE A 174 15.24 27.49 -17.41
N LYS A 175 15.67 28.61 -18.00
CA LYS A 175 17.05 28.74 -18.48
C LYS A 175 17.98 28.67 -17.26
N ILE A 176 18.90 27.72 -17.25
CA ILE A 176 19.92 27.62 -16.21
C ILE A 176 20.89 28.80 -16.40
N TRP A 177 20.67 29.90 -15.68
CA TRP A 177 21.54 31.08 -15.72
C TRP A 177 22.80 30.92 -14.85
N ARG A 178 23.54 29.83 -15.05
CA ARG A 178 24.91 29.70 -14.54
C ARG A 178 25.85 29.28 -15.66
N THR A 179 26.53 30.29 -16.19
CA THR A 179 27.81 30.23 -16.89
C THR A 179 28.88 29.67 -15.97
N GLY A 180 29.57 28.61 -16.42
CA GLY A 180 30.72 28.01 -15.76
C GLY A 180 30.62 26.49 -15.81
N ASP A 181 31.50 25.87 -16.59
CA ASP A 181 31.57 24.44 -16.88
C ASP A 181 31.31 23.57 -15.64
N ILE A 182 30.15 22.93 -15.61
CA ILE A 182 29.94 21.70 -14.84
C ILE A 182 29.83 20.63 -15.92
N THR A 183 30.96 20.02 -16.24
CA THR A 183 31.01 18.81 -17.06
C THR A 183 30.14 17.73 -16.41
N GLU A 184 29.26 17.10 -17.21
CA GLU A 184 28.30 16.06 -16.83
C GLU A 184 28.92 14.73 -16.34
N GLU A 185 30.14 14.74 -15.82
CA GLU A 185 30.72 13.59 -15.15
C GLU A 185 30.69 13.83 -13.65
N ILE A 186 29.72 13.25 -12.96
CA ILE A 186 29.89 12.50 -11.70
C ILE A 186 28.56 11.76 -11.47
N TRP A 187 28.68 10.48 -11.10
CA TRP A 187 27.64 9.49 -10.78
C TRP A 187 27.27 8.46 -11.86
N CYS A 188 28.29 7.74 -12.34
CA CYS A 188 28.16 6.28 -12.47
C CYS A 188 29.54 5.67 -12.27
N ASN A 189 29.83 5.18 -11.05
CA ASN A 189 30.79 4.10 -10.74
C ASN A 189 30.89 3.90 -9.22
N SER A 190 30.14 2.92 -8.72
CA SER A 190 30.53 2.00 -7.64
C SER A 190 29.54 0.84 -7.59
#